data_AF-A0A9W4U092-F1
#
_entry.id   AF-A0A9W4U092-F1
#
_cell.length_a   1.000
_cell.length_b   1.000
_cell.length_c   1.000
_cell.angle_alpha   90.00
_cell.angle_beta   90.00
_cell.angle_gamma   90.00
#
_symmetry.space_group_name_H-M   'P 1'
#
loop_
_entity.id
_entity.type
_entity.pdbx_description
1 polymer ?
#
loop_
_entity_poly.entity_id
_entity_poly.type
_entity_poly.pdbx_seq_one_letter_code
_entity_poly.pdbx_strand_id
1 'polypeptide(L)'
;MFKRSLHKSTRLLRQIKTKEDIDKLLNNPTWSVKELSSSKQNSNSEITHKTVAKMIKLSGFNDEVTPELTKSLNLQMNFIEKLYDGEEEEVHKHSNNDSIFRLIASDHIPDKPLTLKQLQEEIKNLKPSKEKGEIRDDKNTP
;
A
#
# COMPACT_ATOMS: atom_id res chain seq x y z
N MET A 1 3.12 15.17 28.36
CA MET A 1 2.28 14.52 27.34
C MET A 1 2.28 15.42 26.11
N PHE A 2 3.01 15.06 25.05
CA PHE A 2 3.01 15.81 23.79
C PHE A 2 2.15 15.06 22.77
N LYS A 3 1.05 15.69 22.34
CA LYS A 3 0.15 15.15 21.32
C LYS A 3 0.86 15.11 19.96
N ARG A 4 0.77 13.97 19.29
CA ARG A 4 1.29 13.73 17.94
C ARG A 4 0.43 14.51 16.95
N SER A 5 0.99 15.52 16.30
CA SER A 5 0.39 16.15 15.12
C SER A 5 1.27 15.84 13.92
N LEU A 6 0.80 14.94 13.04
CA LEU A 6 1.41 14.69 11.73
C LEU A 6 0.90 15.75 10.74
N HIS A 7 1.33 16.99 10.92
CA HIS A 7 1.11 18.00 9.88
C HIS A 7 1.95 17.65 8.64
N LYS A 8 1.29 17.27 7.53
CA LYS A 8 1.88 17.27 6.19
C LYS A 8 2.14 18.72 5.77
N SER A 9 3.18 19.31 6.32
CA SER A 9 3.63 20.67 6.04
C SER A 9 5.04 20.61 5.50
N THR A 10 5.21 20.62 4.19
CA THR A 10 6.52 20.93 3.57
C THR A 10 6.87 22.37 3.90
N ARG A 11 7.70 22.57 4.92
CA ARG A 11 8.23 23.90 5.24
C ARG A 11 9.32 24.25 4.23
N LEU A 12 9.18 25.40 3.57
CA LEU A 12 10.25 25.98 2.77
C LEU A 12 11.42 26.32 3.71
N LEU A 13 12.52 25.59 3.57
CA LEU A 13 13.74 25.85 4.33
C LEU A 13 14.48 27.07 3.76
N ARG A 14 15.14 27.82 4.64
CA ARG A 14 16.02 28.93 4.25
C ARG A 14 17.25 28.39 3.52
N GLN A 15 17.79 29.16 2.57
CA GLN A 15 19.01 28.80 1.85
C GLN A 15 20.21 28.71 2.83
N ILE A 16 20.91 27.56 2.79
CA ILE A 16 22.15 27.31 3.54
C ILE A 16 23.29 28.06 2.87
N LYS A 17 24.05 28.88 3.62
CA LYS A 17 25.12 29.72 3.05
C LYS A 17 26.51 29.32 3.52
N THR A 18 26.66 28.87 4.76
CA THR A 18 27.98 28.53 5.32
C THR A 18 28.04 27.11 5.89
N LYS A 19 29.25 26.62 6.18
CA LYS A 19 29.46 25.29 6.76
C LYS A 19 28.89 25.21 8.18
N GLU A 20 28.97 26.30 8.94
CA GLU A 20 28.42 26.40 10.29
C GLU A 20 26.89 26.26 10.30
N ASP A 21 26.21 26.68 9.22
CA ASP A 21 24.76 26.47 9.07
C ASP A 21 24.41 24.99 8.89
N ILE A 22 25.26 24.22 8.18
CA ILE A 22 25.10 22.77 8.02
C ILE A 22 25.30 22.08 9.36
N ASP A 23 26.37 22.41 10.08
CA ASP A 23 26.67 21.80 11.37
C ASP A 23 25.55 22.09 12.39
N LYS A 24 24.99 23.30 12.40
CA LYS A 24 23.81 23.61 13.23
C LYS A 24 22.58 22.81 12.82
N LEU A 25 22.33 22.63 11.51
CA LEU A 25 21.17 21.88 11.03
C LEU A 25 21.25 20.41 11.43
N LEU A 26 22.41 19.78 11.24
CA LEU A 26 22.63 18.36 11.53
C LEU A 26 22.67 18.06 13.03
N ASN A 27 23.18 19.00 13.84
CA ASN A 27 23.22 18.84 15.29
C ASN A 27 21.90 19.21 15.98
N ASN A 28 20.87 19.65 15.24
CA ASN A 28 19.55 19.85 15.82
C ASN A 28 18.97 18.51 16.28
N PRO A 29 18.51 18.39 17.54
CA PRO A 29 17.94 17.17 18.06
C PRO A 29 16.61 16.90 17.36
N THR A 30 16.65 16.07 16.33
CA THR A 30 15.51 15.60 15.57
C THR A 30 15.45 14.09 15.65
N TRP A 31 14.26 13.53 15.64
CA TRP A 31 14.12 12.08 15.66
C TRP A 31 14.70 11.47 14.40
N SER A 32 15.46 10.40 14.56
CA SER A 32 15.84 9.56 13.43
C SER A 32 14.63 8.76 12.94
N VAL A 33 14.60 8.42 11.65
CA VAL A 33 13.58 7.52 11.08
C VAL A 33 13.57 6.16 11.80
N LYS A 34 14.74 5.71 12.26
CA LYS A 34 14.89 4.48 13.03
C LYS A 34 14.17 4.56 14.37
N GLU A 35 14.33 5.66 15.10
CA GLU A 35 13.63 5.87 16.38
C GLU A 35 12.12 5.98 16.18
N LEU A 36 11.70 6.72 15.15
CA LEU A 36 10.29 6.82 14.78
C LEU A 36 9.68 5.45 14.48
N SER A 37 10.43 4.60 13.77
CA SER A 37 10.00 3.26 13.39
C SER A 37 10.13 2.21 14.50
N SER A 38 10.86 2.51 15.58
CA SER A 38 11.12 1.54 16.67
C SER A 38 10.11 1.65 17.83
N SER A 39 9.11 2.54 17.72
CA SER A 39 8.02 2.64 18.69
C SER A 39 7.33 1.28 18.84
N LYS A 40 7.53 0.62 20.00
CA LYS A 40 6.87 -0.63 20.34
C LYS A 40 5.36 -0.41 20.36
N GLN A 41 4.70 -0.91 19.33
CA GLN A 41 3.28 -1.13 19.38
C GLN A 41 3.07 -2.57 19.82
N ASN A 42 2.12 -2.75 20.74
CA ASN A 42 1.61 -4.06 21.07
C ASN A 42 0.79 -4.50 19.84
N SER A 43 1.46 -5.07 18.84
CA SER A 43 0.78 -5.58 17.66
C SER A 43 -0.18 -6.68 18.11
N ASN A 44 -1.47 -6.45 17.88
CA ASN A 44 -2.52 -7.40 18.25
C ASN A 44 -2.70 -8.48 17.17
N SER A 45 -2.05 -8.36 16.01
CA SER A 45 -2.20 -9.31 14.89
C SER A 45 -0.95 -10.20 14.74
N GLU A 46 -0.93 -11.32 15.46
CA GLU A 46 0.04 -12.37 15.20
C GLU A 46 -0.44 -13.22 14.02
N ILE A 47 0.37 -13.27 12.96
CA ILE A 47 0.09 -14.12 11.79
C ILE A 47 0.37 -15.56 12.16
N THR A 48 -0.70 -16.33 12.25
CA THR A 48 -0.65 -17.76 12.54
C THR A 48 -0.18 -18.58 11.34
N HIS A 49 0.45 -19.72 11.60
CA HIS A 49 0.92 -20.67 10.58
C HIS A 49 -0.20 -21.08 9.59
N LYS A 50 -1.43 -21.23 10.06
CA LYS A 50 -2.60 -21.57 9.21
C LYS A 50 -2.89 -20.46 8.19
N THR A 51 -2.66 -19.20 8.56
CA THR A 51 -2.83 -18.05 7.65
C THR A 51 -1.77 -18.07 6.56
N VAL A 52 -0.51 -18.34 6.94
CA VAL A 52 0.60 -18.47 5.98
C VAL A 52 0.34 -19.62 5.00
N ALA A 53 -0.09 -20.80 5.49
CA ALA A 53 -0.47 -21.93 4.65
C ALA A 53 -1.55 -21.56 3.62
N LYS A 54 -2.57 -20.81 4.05
CA LYS A 54 -3.63 -20.33 3.16
C LYS A 54 -3.08 -19.35 2.12
N MET A 55 -2.18 -18.44 2.51
CA MET A 55 -1.56 -17.49 1.58
C MET A 55 -0.70 -18.19 0.53
N ILE A 56 0.14 -19.15 0.92
CA ILE A 56 0.95 -19.96 -0.03
C ILE A 56 0.03 -20.63 -1.05
N LYS A 57 -1.04 -21.28 -0.58
CA LYS A 57 -2.01 -21.95 -1.45
C LYS A 57 -2.72 -20.99 -2.41
N LEU A 58 -3.11 -19.81 -1.95
CA LEU A 58 -3.78 -18.79 -2.78
C LEU A 58 -2.83 -18.15 -3.80
N SER A 59 -1.56 -18.04 -3.46
CA SER A 59 -0.51 -17.56 -4.36
C SER A 59 -0.09 -18.59 -5.42
N GLY A 60 -0.60 -19.83 -5.35
CA GLY A 60 -0.27 -20.90 -6.30
C GLY A 60 1.08 -21.57 -6.03
N PHE A 61 1.67 -21.38 -4.84
CA PHE A 61 2.87 -22.08 -4.42
C PHE A 61 2.50 -23.42 -3.78
N ASN A 62 3.37 -24.43 -3.96
CA ASN A 62 3.22 -25.76 -3.35
C ASN A 62 4.19 -25.97 -2.18
N ASP A 63 4.79 -24.90 -1.68
CA ASP A 63 5.84 -24.97 -0.67
C ASP A 63 5.28 -25.27 0.72
N GLU A 64 6.09 -25.96 1.53
CA GLU A 64 5.79 -26.14 2.95
C GLU A 64 5.97 -24.81 3.69
N VAL A 65 5.11 -24.57 4.68
CA VAL A 65 5.21 -23.36 5.51
C VAL A 65 6.41 -23.49 6.43
N THR A 66 7.40 -22.62 6.27
CA THR A 66 8.54 -22.54 7.16
C THR A 66 8.29 -21.55 8.31
N PRO A 67 8.89 -21.78 9.49
CA PRO A 67 8.82 -20.83 10.60
C PRO A 67 9.49 -19.49 10.25
N GLU A 68 10.51 -19.51 9.38
CA GLU A 68 11.17 -18.30 8.89
C GLU A 68 10.24 -17.43 8.04
N LEU A 69 9.44 -18.04 7.17
CA LEU A 69 8.43 -17.33 6.38
C LEU A 69 7.37 -16.70 7.28
N THR A 70 6.90 -17.44 8.28
CA THR A 70 5.94 -16.94 9.27
C THR A 70 6.51 -15.74 10.04
N LYS A 71 7.78 -15.82 10.47
CA LYS A 71 8.46 -14.72 11.18
C LYS A 71 8.65 -13.50 10.28
N SER A 72 9.05 -13.70 9.03
CA SER A 72 9.27 -12.63 8.06
C SER A 72 7.98 -11.89 7.74
N LEU A 73 6.89 -12.63 7.54
CA LEU A 73 5.59 -12.05 7.26
C LEU A 73 5.03 -11.27 8.46
N ASN A 74 5.22 -11.79 9.68
CA ASN A 74 4.91 -11.06 10.91
C ASN A 74 5.69 -9.73 11.00
N LEU A 75 6.98 -9.72 10.66
CA LEU A 75 7.78 -8.50 10.65
C LEU A 75 7.25 -7.47 9.63
N GLN A 76 6.89 -7.93 8.43
CA GLN A 76 6.30 -7.08 7.40
C GLN A 76 4.96 -6.50 7.86
N MET A 77 4.10 -7.32 8.46
CA MET A 77 2.79 -6.87 8.93
C MET A 77 2.92 -5.85 10.06
N ASN A 78 3.78 -6.12 11.05
CA ASN A 78 4.09 -5.17 12.13
C ASN A 78 4.66 -3.83 11.62
N PHE A 79 5.34 -3.84 10.46
CA PHE A 79 5.79 -2.60 9.82
C PHE A 79 4.63 -1.85 9.17
N ILE A 80 3.74 -2.57 8.48
CA ILE A 80 2.56 -2.00 7.80
C ILE A 80 1.53 -1.47 8.81
N GLU A 81 1.34 -2.12 9.96
CA GLU A 81 0.44 -1.67 11.03
C GLU A 81 0.67 -0.20 11.42
N LYS A 82 1.93 0.26 11.37
CA LYS A 82 2.31 1.66 11.68
C LYS A 82 1.65 2.71 10.78
N LEU A 83 1.14 2.31 9.62
CA LEU A 83 0.37 3.19 8.74
C LEU A 83 -1.02 3.52 9.30
N TYR A 84 -1.53 2.70 10.22
CA TYR A 84 -2.89 2.82 10.76
C TYR A 84 -2.94 3.55 12.12
N ASP A 85 -1.81 3.74 12.80
CA ASP A 85 -1.76 4.41 14.12
C ASP A 85 -1.86 5.94 14.10
N GLY A 86 -2.20 6.52 12.94
CA GLY A 86 -2.29 7.96 12.73
C GLY A 86 -3.71 8.53 12.71
N GLU A 87 -4.74 7.67 12.75
CA GLU A 87 -6.15 8.07 12.68
C GLU A 87 -6.87 7.68 13.98
N GLU A 88 -6.64 8.43 15.06
CA GLU A 88 -7.57 8.49 16.19
C GLU A 88 -8.84 9.24 15.76
N GLU A 89 -9.62 8.63 14.87
CA GLU A 89 -11.08 8.78 14.84
C GLU A 89 -11.67 7.36 14.81
N GLU A 90 -12.09 6.91 16.00
CA GLU A 90 -12.97 5.76 16.26
C GLU A 90 -12.93 4.56 15.28
N VAL A 91 -11.85 3.80 15.28
CA VAL A 91 -11.89 2.45 14.70
C VAL A 91 -12.46 1.49 15.73
N HIS A 92 -13.80 1.36 15.72
CA HIS A 92 -14.48 0.22 16.32
C HIS A 92 -13.76 -1.08 15.93
N LYS A 93 -13.47 -1.93 16.93
CA LYS A 93 -12.98 -3.31 16.79
C LYS A 93 -13.46 -3.97 15.50
N HIS A 94 -12.62 -4.00 14.47
CA HIS A 94 -12.93 -4.69 13.23
C HIS A 94 -12.77 -6.20 13.43
N SER A 95 -13.86 -6.85 13.87
CA SER A 95 -13.97 -8.32 13.87
C SER A 95 -14.40 -8.90 12.51
N ASN A 96 -14.47 -8.09 11.45
CA ASN A 96 -14.93 -8.55 10.14
C ASN A 96 -13.87 -8.27 9.07
N ASN A 97 -13.51 -9.32 8.33
CA ASN A 97 -12.58 -9.32 7.20
C ASN A 97 -12.97 -8.36 6.04
N ASP A 98 -14.08 -7.64 6.15
CA ASP A 98 -14.56 -6.69 5.13
C ASP A 98 -13.71 -5.42 5.03
N SER A 99 -12.96 -5.03 6.08
CA SER A 99 -12.14 -3.81 6.03
C SER A 99 -10.74 -4.03 5.42
N ILE A 100 -10.32 -5.27 5.22
CA ILE A 100 -8.96 -5.60 4.70
C ILE A 100 -8.90 -5.47 3.18
N PHE A 101 -10.04 -5.63 2.49
CA PHE A 101 -10.16 -5.27 1.09
C PHE A 101 -10.87 -3.93 0.97
N ARG A 102 -10.11 -2.84 1.08
CA ARG A 102 -10.45 -1.63 0.33
C ARG A 102 -10.36 -1.99 -1.16
N LEU A 103 -11.37 -2.69 -1.67
CA LEU A 103 -11.77 -2.61 -3.06
C LEU A 103 -12.20 -1.16 -3.23
N ILE A 104 -11.24 -0.28 -3.52
CA ILE A 104 -11.51 1.14 -3.74
C ILE A 104 -12.18 1.25 -5.11
N ALA A 105 -13.43 0.79 -5.21
CA ALA A 105 -14.32 1.15 -6.30
C ALA A 105 -14.49 2.68 -6.40
N SER A 106 -14.19 3.40 -5.31
CA SER A 106 -14.23 4.86 -5.23
C SER A 106 -13.01 5.59 -5.81
N ASP A 107 -11.86 4.94 -6.04
CA ASP A 107 -10.67 5.58 -6.65
C ASP A 107 -10.77 5.58 -8.17
N HIS A 108 -11.74 4.85 -8.73
CA HIS A 108 -12.05 4.89 -10.14
C HIS A 108 -13.13 5.94 -10.44
N ILE A 109 -12.95 7.18 -9.95
CA ILE A 109 -13.60 8.31 -10.61
C ILE A 109 -12.73 8.58 -11.84
N PRO A 110 -13.12 8.20 -13.06
CA PRO A 110 -12.35 8.58 -14.22
C PRO A 110 -12.25 10.11 -14.22
N ASP A 111 -11.05 10.65 -14.44
CA ASP A 111 -10.76 12.10 -14.45
C ASP A 111 -11.78 12.88 -15.31
N LYS A 112 -12.43 12.19 -16.26
CA LYS A 112 -13.59 12.68 -17.00
C LYS A 112 -14.70 11.60 -17.01
N PRO A 113 -15.94 11.95 -16.62
CA PRO A 113 -17.05 11.01 -16.73
C PRO A 113 -17.28 10.62 -18.20
N LEU A 114 -17.41 9.32 -18.46
CA LEU A 114 -17.71 8.81 -19.79
C LEU A 114 -19.12 9.25 -20.19
N THR A 115 -19.21 10.12 -21.21
CA THR A 115 -20.51 10.58 -21.72
C THR A 115 -21.13 9.54 -22.66
N LEU A 116 -22.45 9.55 -22.80
CA LEU A 116 -23.18 8.67 -23.71
C LEU A 116 -22.67 8.77 -25.16
N LYS A 117 -22.31 9.99 -25.60
CA LYS A 117 -21.77 10.24 -26.94
C LYS A 117 -20.40 9.57 -27.13
N GLN A 118 -19.50 9.71 -26.15
CA GLN A 118 -18.19 9.07 -26.18
C GLN A 118 -18.31 7.55 -26.21
N LEU A 119 -19.19 6.97 -25.38
CA LEU A 119 -19.45 5.53 -25.38
C LEU A 119 -19.95 5.04 -26.74
N GLN A 120 -20.88 5.76 -27.36
CA GLN A 120 -21.40 5.42 -28.69
C GLN A 120 -20.33 5.53 -29.79
N GLU A 121 -19.43 6.50 -29.71
CA GLU A 121 -18.30 6.64 -30.62
C GLU A 121 -17.26 5.53 -30.42
N GLU A 122 -16.94 5.17 -29.18
CA GLU A 122 -16.03 4.07 -28.86
C GLU A 122 -16.55 2.73 -29.39
N ILE A 123 -17.84 2.44 -29.16
CA ILE A 123 -18.46 1.20 -29.67
C ILE A 123 -18.37 1.12 -31.20
N LYS A 124 -18.64 2.22 -31.89
CA LYS A 124 -18.56 2.27 -33.37
C LYS A 124 -17.14 2.07 -33.88
N ASN A 125 -16.15 2.49 -33.10
CA ASN A 125 -14.74 2.46 -33.49
C ASN A 125 -14.00 1.22 -32.98
N LEU A 126 -14.66 0.31 -32.24
CA LEU A 126 -14.08 -0.97 -31.81
C LEU A 126 -13.66 -1.78 -33.03
N LYS A 127 -12.37 -2.12 -33.10
CA LYS A 127 -11.79 -3.00 -34.11
C LYS A 127 -10.95 -4.05 -33.40
N PRO A 128 -11.03 -5.33 -33.81
CA PRO A 128 -10.16 -6.37 -33.27
C PRO A 128 -8.69 -5.99 -33.41
N SER A 129 -7.96 -6.01 -32.30
CA SER A 129 -6.53 -5.75 -32.28
C SER A 129 -5.73 -7.04 -32.42
N LYS A 130 -4.89 -7.10 -33.47
CA LYS A 130 -3.96 -8.20 -33.67
C LYS A 130 -2.94 -8.31 -32.54
N GLU A 131 -2.43 -7.18 -32.06
CA GLU A 131 -1.42 -7.13 -30.99
C GLU A 131 -1.95 -7.62 -29.64
N LYS A 132 -3.27 -7.55 -29.43
CA LYS A 132 -3.96 -8.07 -28.24
C LYS A 132 -4.44 -9.51 -28.39
N GLY A 133 -4.19 -10.15 -29.54
CA GLY A 133 -4.66 -11.52 -29.81
C GLY A 133 -6.17 -11.64 -30.01
N GLU A 134 -6.85 -10.55 -30.38
CA GLU A 134 -8.31 -10.54 -30.59
C GLU A 134 -8.72 -11.05 -31.99
N ILE A 135 -7.73 -11.27 -32.87
CA ILE A 135 -7.90 -11.87 -34.19
C ILE A 135 -7.46 -13.33 -34.09
N ARG A 136 -8.32 -14.27 -34.49
CA ARG A 136 -7.93 -15.68 -34.59
C ARG A 136 -6.87 -15.84 -35.67
N ASP A 137 -5.71 -16.36 -35.28
CA ASP A 137 -4.73 -16.86 -36.23
C ASP A 137 -5.15 -18.28 -36.64
N ASP A 138 -5.71 -18.44 -37.84
CA ASP A 138 -6.15 -19.73 -38.40
C ASP A 138 -5.00 -20.76 -38.61
N LYS A 139 -3.79 -20.46 -38.13
CA LYS A 139 -2.58 -21.29 -38.32
C LYS A 139 -2.25 -22.23 -37.16
N ASN A 140 -2.96 -22.16 -36.03
CA ASN A 140 -2.80 -23.10 -34.92
C ASN A 140 -4.17 -23.67 -34.51
N THR A 141 -4.73 -24.51 -35.38
CA THR A 141 -5.79 -25.45 -34.99
C THR A 141 -5.10 -26.81 -34.79
N PRO A 142 -5.25 -27.49 -33.64
CA PRO A 142 -4.83 -28.88 -33.51
C PRO A 142 -5.61 -29.81 -34.43
#